data_AF-B4IRI5-F1
#
_entry.id   AF-B4IRI5-F1
#
_cell.length_a   1.000
_cell.length_b   1.000
_cell.length_c   1.000
_cell.angle_alpha   90.00
_cell.angle_beta   90.00
_cell.angle_gamma   90.00
#
_symmetry.space_group_name_H-M   'P 1'
#
loop_
_entity.id
_entity.type
_entity.pdbx_description
1 polymer ?
#
loop_
_entity_poly.entity_id
_entity_poly.type
_entity_poly.pdbx_seq_one_letter_code
_entity_poly.pdbx_strand_id
1 'polypeptide(L)'
;MSVPYRLCALRVVSGYETVSDNAALVLAAMIPVDILALEMTHVYEARAGMRTNASLETIRASERRASIEKWQARWDTATNGRWTHRLIPDIESWIGRRSGEMNYHLTQFLTDHGGYRKYLHRFKHEDTPECPECSNESEDPEHVIYHCTRYRSSAEYFPRPEELMAFMTESGVHLNSHPERSEKMRKGATRRGECLK
;
A
#
# COMPACT_ATOMS: atom_id res chain seq x y z
N MET A 1 5.51 11.63 11.85
CA MET A 1 6.15 11.62 10.52
C MET A 1 6.40 13.06 10.07
N SER A 2 7.44 13.32 9.29
CA SER A 2 7.64 14.65 8.69
C SER A 2 6.54 14.94 7.65
N VAL A 3 5.91 16.13 7.72
CA VAL A 3 4.79 16.50 6.83
C VAL A 3 5.19 16.48 5.35
N PRO A 4 6.32 17.09 4.92
CA PRO A 4 6.79 16.95 3.53
C PRO A 4 7.00 15.50 3.09
N TYR A 5 7.59 14.67 3.96
CA TYR A 5 7.88 13.27 3.64
C TYR A 5 6.60 12.47 3.39
N ARG A 6 5.58 12.71 4.21
CA ARG A 6 4.24 12.14 4.04
C ARG A 6 3.59 12.57 2.72
N LEU A 7 3.64 13.86 2.40
CA LEU A 7 3.03 14.38 1.16
C LEU A 7 3.71 13.80 -0.08
N CYS A 8 5.04 13.63 -0.06
CA CYS A 8 5.76 12.93 -1.12
C CYS A 8 5.24 11.50 -1.30
N ALA A 9 5.10 10.72 -0.21
CA ALA A 9 4.60 9.35 -0.27
C ALA A 9 3.18 9.27 -0.84
N LEU A 10 2.27 10.13 -0.37
CA LEU A 10 0.90 10.22 -0.92
C LEU A 10 0.89 10.57 -2.40
N ARG A 11 1.77 11.47 -2.85
CA ARG A 11 1.88 11.85 -4.25
C ARG A 11 2.38 10.70 -5.13
N VAL A 12 3.39 9.96 -4.67
CA VAL A 12 3.92 8.77 -5.36
C VAL A 12 2.82 7.74 -5.58
N VAL A 13 1.97 7.52 -4.58
CA VAL A 13 0.91 6.51 -4.67
C VAL A 13 -0.41 7.08 -5.20
N SER A 14 -0.51 8.39 -5.46
CA SER A 14 -1.81 9.04 -5.76
C SER A 14 -2.88 8.76 -4.69
N GLY A 15 -2.48 8.76 -3.42
CA GLY A 15 -3.32 8.43 -2.27
C GLY A 15 -4.08 9.64 -1.72
N TYR A 16 -5.18 9.35 -1.04
CA TYR A 16 -5.98 10.36 -0.32
C TYR A 16 -5.24 10.86 0.92
N GLU A 17 -5.54 12.08 1.36
CA GLU A 17 -4.94 12.63 2.58
C GLU A 17 -5.29 11.86 3.85
N THR A 18 -6.32 11.02 3.84
CA THR A 18 -6.76 10.21 4.98
C THR A 18 -6.04 8.85 5.06
N VAL A 19 -5.26 8.50 4.03
CA VAL A 19 -4.44 7.27 4.04
C VAL A 19 -3.45 7.37 5.20
N SER A 20 -3.35 6.28 5.96
CA SER A 20 -2.43 6.24 7.10
C SER A 20 -0.98 6.39 6.62
N ASP A 21 -0.19 7.11 7.40
CA ASP A 21 1.24 7.30 7.22
C ASP A 21 2.00 6.00 6.92
N ASN A 22 1.77 4.93 7.68
CA ASN A 22 2.44 3.66 7.49
C ASN A 22 2.08 3.03 6.13
N ALA A 23 0.79 2.94 5.80
CA ALA A 23 0.35 2.42 4.50
C ALA A 23 0.89 3.26 3.32
N ALA A 24 0.87 4.59 3.44
CA ALA A 24 1.40 5.47 2.40
C ALA A 24 2.89 5.20 2.14
N LEU A 25 3.70 5.07 3.20
CA LEU A 25 5.12 4.77 3.09
C LEU A 25 5.38 3.38 2.49
N VAL A 26 4.65 2.36 2.93
CA VAL A 26 4.78 0.99 2.40
C VAL A 26 4.46 1.00 0.91
N LEU A 27 3.31 1.53 0.51
CA LEU A 27 2.90 1.59 -0.90
C LEU A 27 3.89 2.38 -1.76
N ALA A 28 4.43 3.47 -1.23
CA ALA A 28 5.45 4.29 -1.90
C ALA A 28 6.86 3.65 -1.92
N ALA A 29 7.06 2.52 -1.24
CA ALA A 29 8.38 1.91 -1.00
C ALA A 29 9.38 2.90 -0.37
N MET A 30 8.90 3.74 0.56
CA MET A 30 9.68 4.79 1.23
C MET A 30 9.94 4.44 2.69
N ILE A 31 11.21 4.22 3.05
CA ILE A 31 11.61 3.93 4.44
C ILE A 31 11.24 5.12 5.36
N PRO A 32 10.64 4.90 6.54
CA PRO A 32 10.35 5.97 7.48
C PRO A 32 11.56 6.85 7.76
N VAL A 33 11.39 8.18 7.66
CA VAL A 33 12.48 9.16 7.71
C VAL A 33 13.35 9.05 8.98
N ASP A 34 12.75 8.68 10.11
CA ASP A 34 13.45 8.49 11.38
C ASP A 34 14.33 7.23 11.35
N ILE A 35 13.88 6.16 10.71
CA ILE A 35 14.70 4.95 10.49
C ILE A 35 15.84 5.28 9.52
N LEU A 36 15.55 6.01 8.43
CA LEU A 36 16.56 6.43 7.47
C LEU A 36 17.63 7.34 8.11
N ALA A 37 17.23 8.25 9.01
CA ALA A 37 18.15 9.11 9.75
C ALA A 37 19.08 8.31 10.68
N LEU A 38 18.56 7.26 11.32
CA LEU A 38 19.36 6.35 12.13
C LEU A 38 20.35 5.55 11.27
N GLU A 39 19.91 5.01 10.12
CA GLU A 39 20.79 4.35 9.13
C GLU A 39 21.98 5.25 8.78
N MET A 40 21.71 6.50 8.40
CA MET A 40 22.74 7.45 8.01
C MET A 40 23.70 7.79 9.16
N THR A 41 23.19 7.88 10.39
CA THR A 41 24.00 8.16 11.58
C THR A 41 24.96 7.01 11.87
N HIS A 42 24.47 5.77 11.88
CA HIS A 42 25.31 4.60 12.12
C HIS A 42 26.38 4.42 11.04
N VAL A 43 26.03 4.63 9.76
CA VAL A 43 27.01 4.60 8.66
C VAL A 43 28.09 5.67 8.84
N TYR A 44 27.73 6.87 9.29
CA TYR A 44 28.69 7.95 9.57
C TYR A 44 29.63 7.61 10.73
N GLU A 45 29.09 7.13 11.85
CA GLU A 45 29.88 6.76 13.03
C GLU A 45 30.82 5.58 12.76
N ALA A 46 30.33 4.55 12.08
CA ALA A 46 31.14 3.41 11.65
C ALA A 46 32.28 3.85 10.73
N ARG A 47 32.04 4.86 9.88
CA ARG A 47 33.07 5.46 9.02
C ARG A 47 34.09 6.29 9.81
N ALA A 48 33.65 7.07 10.78
CA ALA A 48 34.52 7.90 11.60
C ALA A 48 35.41 7.08 12.55
N GLY A 49 34.90 5.96 13.07
CA GLY A 49 35.62 5.04 13.95
C GLY A 49 36.51 4.01 13.23
N MET A 50 36.49 3.98 11.90
CA MET A 50 37.18 2.95 11.13
C MET A 50 38.71 3.14 11.15
N ARG A 51 39.43 2.16 11.71
CA ARG A 51 40.89 2.00 11.59
C ARG A 51 41.31 0.96 10.54
N THR A 52 40.36 0.23 9.94
CA THR A 52 40.58 -0.95 9.08
C THR A 52 39.74 -0.95 7.81
N ASN A 53 40.17 -1.69 6.78
CA ASN A 53 39.60 -1.81 5.42
C ASN A 53 38.23 -2.53 5.31
N ALA A 54 37.30 -2.38 6.27
CA ALA A 54 35.94 -2.86 6.01
C ALA A 54 35.37 -2.05 4.84
N SER A 55 34.85 -2.73 3.81
CA SER A 55 34.25 -2.02 2.68
C SER A 55 33.06 -1.20 3.18
N LEU A 56 33.05 0.10 2.88
CA LEU A 56 31.91 0.99 3.15
C LEU A 56 30.60 0.42 2.59
N GLU A 57 30.68 -0.34 1.51
CA GLU A 57 29.57 -1.07 0.91
C GLU A 57 28.98 -2.11 1.87
N THR A 58 29.82 -2.92 2.53
CA THR A 58 29.38 -3.93 3.50
C THR A 58 28.67 -3.30 4.69
N ILE A 59 29.19 -2.17 5.19
CA ILE A 59 28.54 -1.43 6.29
C ILE A 59 27.19 -0.91 5.86
N ARG A 60 27.10 -0.25 4.70
CA ARG A 60 25.84 0.26 4.16
C ARG A 60 24.81 -0.85 3.94
N ALA A 61 25.23 -1.99 3.41
CA ALA A 61 24.36 -3.14 3.20
C ALA A 61 23.82 -3.68 4.54
N SER A 62 24.69 -3.79 5.56
CA SER A 62 24.28 -4.23 6.89
C SER A 62 23.29 -3.26 7.55
N GLU A 63 23.56 -1.96 7.51
CA GLU A 63 22.67 -0.94 8.09
C GLU A 63 21.35 -0.83 7.33
N ARG A 64 21.36 -1.01 6.00
CA ARG A 64 20.13 -1.08 5.19
C ARG A 64 19.26 -2.26 5.62
N ARG A 65 19.85 -3.45 5.80
CA ARG A 65 19.11 -4.63 6.27
C ARG A 65 18.50 -4.38 7.66
N ALA A 66 19.27 -3.85 8.60
CA ALA A 66 18.76 -3.49 9.93
C ALA A 66 17.61 -2.46 9.87
N SER A 67 17.68 -1.51 8.93
CA SER A 67 16.65 -0.51 8.70
C SER A 67 15.36 -1.11 8.14
N ILE A 68 15.47 -2.08 7.22
CA ILE A 68 14.32 -2.83 6.69
C ILE A 68 13.69 -3.68 7.80
N GLU A 69 14.49 -4.40 8.60
CA GLU A 69 13.99 -5.19 9.74
C GLU A 69 13.23 -4.33 10.76
N LYS A 70 13.77 -3.14 11.07
CA LYS A 70 13.12 -2.17 11.96
C LYS A 70 11.82 -1.63 11.37
N TRP A 71 11.78 -1.40 10.05
CA TRP A 71 10.57 -0.98 9.37
C TRP A 71 9.52 -2.09 9.36
N GLN A 72 9.92 -3.34 9.12
CA GLN A 72 9.04 -4.52 9.15
C GLN A 72 8.39 -4.66 10.53
N ALA A 73 9.17 -4.61 11.61
CA ALA A 73 8.64 -4.68 12.97
C ALA A 73 7.64 -3.54 13.28
N ARG A 74 7.91 -2.32 12.79
CA ARG A 74 6.97 -1.19 12.89
C ARG A 74 5.69 -1.45 12.10
N TRP A 75 5.80 -2.08 10.94
CA TRP A 75 4.65 -2.37 10.09
C TRP A 75 3.75 -3.46 10.69
N ASP A 76 4.35 -4.51 11.23
CA ASP A 76 3.63 -5.61 11.87
C ASP A 76 2.84 -5.15 13.10
N THR A 77 3.40 -4.21 13.86
CA THR A 77 2.81 -3.67 15.09
C THR A 77 1.92 -2.45 14.88
N ALA A 78 1.86 -1.88 13.67
CA ALA A 78 1.02 -0.72 13.38
C ALA A 78 -0.47 -1.06 13.55
N THR A 79 -1.23 -0.17 14.19
CA THR A 79 -2.68 -0.32 14.38
C THR A 79 -3.49 0.22 13.20
N ASN A 80 -2.89 1.07 12.36
CA ASN A 80 -3.50 1.63 11.16
C ASN A 80 -3.00 0.91 9.89
N GLY A 81 -3.73 1.06 8.78
CA GLY A 81 -3.36 0.44 7.51
C GLY A 81 -3.48 -1.10 7.50
N ARG A 82 -4.26 -1.69 8.40
CA ARG A 82 -4.34 -3.16 8.57
C ARG A 82 -4.80 -3.91 7.32
N TRP A 83 -5.69 -3.32 6.52
CA TRP A 83 -6.06 -3.86 5.22
C TRP A 83 -4.84 -3.93 4.29
N THR A 84 -4.09 -2.84 4.17
CA THR A 84 -2.84 -2.80 3.40
C THR A 84 -1.82 -3.79 3.95
N HIS A 85 -1.70 -3.96 5.27
CA HIS A 85 -0.78 -4.95 5.87
C HIS A 85 -1.18 -6.38 5.54
N ARG A 86 -2.48 -6.71 5.57
CA ARG A 86 -2.98 -8.03 5.17
C ARG A 86 -2.60 -8.35 3.71
N LEU A 87 -2.67 -7.35 2.84
CA LEU A 87 -2.34 -7.49 1.43
C LEU A 87 -0.83 -7.44 1.14
N ILE A 88 -0.06 -6.69 1.93
CA ILE A 88 1.38 -6.43 1.76
C ILE A 88 2.05 -6.58 3.14
N PRO A 89 2.21 -7.82 3.63
CA PRO A 89 2.80 -8.04 4.94
C PRO A 89 4.32 -7.88 4.94
N ASP A 90 4.99 -8.27 3.85
CA ASP A 90 6.44 -8.27 3.71
C ASP A 90 6.95 -7.04 2.95
N ILE A 91 7.69 -6.19 3.67
CA ILE A 91 8.28 -4.97 3.13
C ILE A 91 9.42 -5.28 2.17
N GLU A 92 10.31 -6.22 2.49
CA GLU A 92 11.49 -6.52 1.67
C GLU A 92 11.06 -7.03 0.28
N SER A 93 10.09 -7.94 0.27
CA SER A 93 9.48 -8.42 -0.98
C SER A 93 8.80 -7.28 -1.75
N TRP A 94 8.10 -6.37 -1.05
CA TRP A 94 7.41 -5.25 -1.70
C TRP A 94 8.38 -4.24 -2.32
N ILE A 95 9.45 -3.84 -1.61
CA ILE A 95 10.45 -2.90 -2.16
C ILE A 95 11.24 -3.52 -3.33
N GLY A 96 11.43 -4.84 -3.31
CA GLY A 96 12.13 -5.59 -4.35
C GLY A 96 11.29 -5.96 -5.59
N ARG A 97 10.00 -5.58 -5.61
CA ARG A 97 9.08 -5.94 -6.70
C ARG A 97 9.54 -5.37 -8.05
N ARG A 98 9.35 -6.15 -9.12
CA ARG A 98 9.72 -5.77 -10.50
C ARG A 98 8.58 -5.16 -11.31
N SER A 99 7.33 -5.36 -10.88
CA SER A 99 6.13 -4.82 -11.51
C SER A 99 5.15 -4.33 -10.44
N GLY A 100 3.99 -3.81 -10.85
CA GLY A 100 2.99 -3.30 -9.90
C GLY A 100 3.13 -1.81 -9.60
N GLU A 101 3.32 -1.01 -10.64
CA GLU A 101 3.21 0.45 -10.58
C GLU A 101 1.89 0.88 -9.91
N MET A 102 2.03 1.82 -8.98
CA MET A 102 0.91 2.40 -8.27
C MET A 102 0.11 3.30 -9.22
N ASN A 103 -1.21 3.18 -9.18
CA ASN A 103 -2.11 4.14 -9.80
C ASN A 103 -3.25 4.46 -8.83
N TYR A 104 -4.04 5.48 -9.16
CA TYR A 104 -5.12 5.97 -8.30
C TYR A 104 -6.11 4.88 -7.85
N HIS A 105 -6.53 3.98 -8.74
CA HIS A 105 -7.50 2.94 -8.43
C HIS A 105 -6.89 1.76 -7.64
N LEU A 106 -5.66 1.37 -7.97
CA LEU A 106 -4.89 0.38 -7.22
C LEU A 106 -4.66 0.87 -5.79
N THR A 107 -4.27 2.13 -5.62
CA THR A 107 -4.06 2.71 -4.30
C THR A 107 -5.33 2.73 -3.48
N GLN A 108 -6.46 3.10 -4.07
CA GLN A 108 -7.77 3.02 -3.40
C GLN A 108 -8.09 1.60 -2.92
N PHE A 109 -7.93 0.61 -3.80
CA PHE A 109 -8.09 -0.79 -3.44
C PHE A 109 -7.17 -1.19 -2.28
N LEU A 110 -5.86 -0.94 -2.40
CA LEU A 110 -4.86 -1.35 -1.41
C LEU A 110 -5.00 -0.63 -0.05
N THR A 111 -5.70 0.50 -0.01
CA THR A 111 -5.85 1.31 1.21
C THR A 111 -7.23 1.22 1.86
N ASP A 112 -8.20 0.51 1.28
CA ASP A 112 -9.61 0.58 1.72
C ASP A 112 -10.15 2.03 1.67
N HIS A 113 -9.84 2.72 0.56
CA HIS A 113 -10.25 4.11 0.32
C HIS A 113 -10.96 4.24 -1.01
N GLY A 114 -11.68 5.35 -1.20
CA GLY A 114 -12.20 5.74 -2.50
C GLY A 114 -13.71 5.62 -2.60
N GLY A 115 -14.22 5.25 -3.78
CA GLY A 115 -15.66 5.20 -4.06
C GLY A 115 -16.45 4.10 -3.36
N TYR A 116 -15.86 3.36 -2.42
CA TYR A 116 -16.55 2.32 -1.66
C TYR A 116 -17.49 2.94 -0.62
N ARG A 117 -18.73 2.43 -0.49
CA ARG A 117 -19.71 3.06 0.44
C ARG A 117 -19.27 3.04 1.89
N LYS A 118 -18.54 2.00 2.35
CA LYS A 118 -17.93 1.99 3.69
C LYS A 118 -17.06 3.22 3.94
N TYR A 119 -16.22 3.54 2.95
CA TYR A 119 -15.34 4.71 3.02
C TYR A 119 -16.13 6.02 2.90
N LEU A 120 -17.06 6.13 1.94
CA LEU A 120 -17.86 7.35 1.73
C LEU A 120 -18.79 7.66 2.92
N HIS A 121 -19.38 6.64 3.53
CA HIS A 121 -20.22 6.76 4.73
C HIS A 121 -19.45 7.32 5.92
N ARG A 122 -18.17 6.96 6.09
CA ARG A 122 -17.29 7.54 7.13
C ARG A 122 -17.22 9.07 7.06
N PHE A 123 -17.33 9.63 5.85
CA PHE A 123 -17.31 11.08 5.60
C PHE A 123 -18.71 11.66 5.32
N LYS A 124 -19.78 10.89 5.56
CA LYS A 124 -21.18 11.31 5.37
C LYS A 124 -21.53 11.65 3.92
N HIS A 125 -20.85 11.05 2.95
CA HIS A 125 -21.18 11.17 1.52
C HIS A 125 -22.17 10.10 1.04
N GLU A 126 -22.38 9.05 1.84
CA GLU A 126 -23.38 7.99 1.63
C GLU A 126 -24.13 7.78 2.94
N ASP A 127 -25.43 7.46 2.87
CA ASP A 127 -26.27 7.28 4.06
C ASP A 127 -26.04 5.95 4.78
N THR A 128 -25.46 4.96 4.08
CA THR A 128 -25.17 3.62 4.62
C THR A 128 -23.85 3.10 4.06
N PRO A 129 -23.05 2.35 4.86
CA PRO A 129 -21.85 1.67 4.37
C PRO A 129 -22.18 0.41 3.56
N GLU A 130 -23.44 -0.04 3.53
CA GLU A 130 -23.85 -1.34 3.01
C GLU A 130 -23.89 -1.39 1.47
N CYS A 131 -23.55 -2.56 0.93
CA CYS A 131 -23.67 -2.85 -0.49
C CYS A 131 -25.15 -2.86 -0.91
N PRO A 132 -25.55 -2.14 -1.98
CA PRO A 132 -26.94 -2.12 -2.42
C PRO A 132 -27.47 -3.49 -2.89
N GLU A 133 -26.58 -4.39 -3.32
CA GLU A 133 -26.92 -5.67 -3.94
C GLU A 133 -26.74 -6.86 -3.00
N CYS A 134 -26.00 -6.69 -1.90
CA CYS A 134 -25.65 -7.76 -0.97
C CYS A 134 -26.18 -7.41 0.42
N SER A 135 -27.14 -8.21 0.91
CA SER A 135 -27.81 -7.94 2.17
C SER A 135 -26.84 -8.02 3.35
N ASN A 136 -26.83 -6.97 4.19
CA ASN A 136 -26.03 -6.84 5.42
C ASN A 136 -24.51 -6.92 5.24
N GLU A 137 -23.99 -6.68 4.04
CA GLU A 137 -22.56 -6.64 3.76
C GLU A 137 -22.08 -5.20 3.60
N SER A 138 -21.01 -4.82 4.29
CA SER A 138 -20.38 -3.50 4.08
C SER A 138 -19.69 -3.47 2.72
N GLU A 139 -19.89 -2.40 1.95
CA GLU A 139 -19.22 -2.26 0.67
C GLU A 139 -17.82 -1.68 0.84
N ASP A 140 -16.84 -2.58 0.86
CA ASP A 140 -15.41 -2.27 0.88
C ASP A 140 -14.68 -2.99 -0.28
N PRO A 141 -13.38 -2.76 -0.50
CA PRO A 141 -12.68 -3.37 -1.61
C PRO A 141 -12.62 -4.89 -1.53
N GLU A 142 -12.53 -5.48 -0.34
CA GLU A 142 -12.56 -6.94 -0.18
C GLU A 142 -13.91 -7.48 -0.68
N HIS A 143 -15.02 -6.91 -0.20
CA HIS A 143 -16.35 -7.27 -0.65
C HIS A 143 -16.52 -7.06 -2.16
N VAL A 144 -16.23 -5.87 -2.68
CA VAL A 144 -16.44 -5.53 -4.09
C VAL A 144 -15.63 -6.43 -5.02
N ILE A 145 -14.40 -6.79 -4.65
CA ILE A 145 -13.53 -7.57 -5.51
C ILE A 145 -13.77 -9.08 -5.37
N TYR A 146 -14.03 -9.60 -4.18
CA TYR A 146 -14.01 -11.04 -3.96
C TYR A 146 -15.39 -11.66 -3.69
N HIS A 147 -16.37 -10.88 -3.22
CA HIS A 147 -17.63 -11.44 -2.70
C HIS A 147 -18.88 -10.91 -3.42
N CYS A 148 -18.85 -9.66 -3.89
CA CYS A 148 -20.01 -8.97 -4.43
C CYS A 148 -20.52 -9.65 -5.72
N THR A 149 -21.78 -10.08 -5.70
CA THR A 149 -22.45 -10.73 -6.83
C THR A 149 -22.50 -9.82 -8.07
N ARG A 150 -22.61 -8.50 -7.87
CA ARG A 150 -22.61 -7.48 -8.92
C ARG A 150 -21.33 -7.50 -9.79
N TYR A 151 -20.20 -7.92 -9.21
CA TYR A 151 -18.90 -7.90 -9.89
C TYR A 151 -18.27 -9.30 -10.03
N ARG A 152 -19.09 -10.36 -9.94
CA ARG A 152 -18.65 -11.75 -9.93
C ARG A 152 -17.92 -12.18 -11.20
N SER A 153 -18.35 -11.69 -12.37
CA SER A 153 -17.75 -12.02 -13.67
C SER A 153 -16.28 -11.63 -13.78
N SER A 154 -15.86 -10.57 -13.06
CA SER A 154 -14.48 -10.09 -13.10
C SER A 154 -13.63 -10.62 -11.92
N ALA A 155 -14.18 -11.48 -11.05
CA ALA A 155 -13.46 -12.03 -9.89
C ALA A 155 -12.37 -13.04 -10.27
N GLU A 156 -12.57 -13.81 -11.35
CA GLU A 156 -11.61 -14.81 -11.83
C GLU A 156 -10.27 -14.19 -12.27
N TYR A 157 -10.26 -12.90 -12.61
CA TYR A 157 -9.07 -12.20 -13.07
C TYR A 157 -8.24 -11.61 -11.92
N PHE A 158 -8.74 -11.62 -10.68
CA PHE A 158 -8.03 -11.08 -9.53
C PHE A 158 -7.34 -12.19 -8.73
N PRO A 159 -6.05 -12.03 -8.38
CA PRO A 159 -5.43 -12.94 -7.41
C PRO A 159 -6.16 -12.82 -6.08
N ARG A 160 -6.24 -13.93 -5.33
CA ARG A 160 -6.77 -13.93 -3.97
C ARG A 160 -5.95 -12.96 -3.11
N PRO A 161 -6.51 -12.37 -2.04
CA PRO A 161 -5.78 -11.46 -1.17
C PRO A 161 -4.42 -12.01 -0.72
N GLU A 162 -4.37 -13.30 -0.39
CA GLU A 162 -3.18 -13.99 0.10
C GLU A 162 -2.12 -14.19 -1.00
N GLU A 163 -2.53 -14.21 -2.27
CA GLU A 163 -1.67 -14.41 -3.44
C GLU A 163 -1.25 -13.08 -4.09
N LEU A 164 -1.79 -11.95 -3.63
CA LEU A 164 -1.59 -10.65 -4.26
C LEU A 164 -0.11 -10.25 -4.27
N MET A 165 0.62 -10.48 -3.18
CA MET A 165 2.05 -10.21 -3.10
C MET A 165 2.83 -11.01 -4.14
N ALA A 166 2.70 -12.33 -4.12
CA ALA A 166 3.36 -13.22 -5.07
C ALA A 166 3.03 -12.83 -6.52
N PHE A 167 1.75 -12.51 -6.79
CA PHE A 167 1.33 -12.02 -8.09
C PHE A 167 2.08 -10.74 -8.50
N MET A 168 2.21 -9.76 -7.60
CA MET A 168 2.86 -8.48 -7.89
C MET A 168 4.40 -8.56 -7.95
N THR A 169 5.02 -9.53 -7.28
CA THR A 169 6.49 -9.68 -7.23
C THR A 169 7.03 -10.62 -8.30
N GLU A 170 6.27 -11.65 -8.70
CA GLU A 170 6.78 -12.76 -9.52
C GLU A 170 6.30 -12.73 -10.97
N SER A 171 5.09 -12.24 -11.22
CA SER A 171 4.45 -12.42 -12.54
C SER A 171 5.08 -11.58 -13.66
N GLY A 172 5.79 -10.49 -13.32
CA GLY A 172 6.22 -9.48 -14.29
C GLY A 172 5.04 -8.74 -14.97
N VAL A 173 3.80 -9.07 -14.60
CA VAL A 173 2.56 -8.49 -15.11
C VAL A 173 2.09 -7.46 -14.10
N HIS A 174 1.68 -6.29 -14.57
CA HIS A 174 1.10 -5.28 -13.68
C HIS A 174 -0.34 -5.70 -13.34
N LEU A 175 -0.75 -5.59 -12.08
CA LEU A 175 -2.14 -5.89 -11.68
C LEU A 175 -3.15 -5.10 -12.55
N ASN A 176 -2.76 -3.89 -12.94
CA ASN A 176 -3.52 -2.96 -13.77
C ASN A 176 -3.42 -3.20 -15.28
N SER A 177 -2.56 -4.12 -15.77
CA SER A 177 -2.41 -4.36 -17.21
C SER A 177 -3.54 -5.22 -17.80
N HIS A 178 -4.33 -5.89 -16.96
CA HIS A 178 -5.48 -6.66 -17.42
C HIS A 178 -6.73 -5.77 -17.45
N PRO A 179 -7.40 -5.60 -18.62
CA PRO A 179 -8.56 -4.73 -18.76
C PRO A 179 -9.66 -4.99 -17.73
N GLU A 180 -10.03 -6.26 -17.51
CA GLU A 180 -11.04 -6.65 -16.52
C GLU A 180 -10.67 -6.28 -15.08
N ARG A 181 -9.40 -6.41 -14.69
CA ARG A 181 -8.94 -6.03 -13.34
C ARG A 181 -9.01 -4.52 -13.15
N SER A 182 -8.47 -3.78 -14.11
CA SER A 182 -8.46 -2.32 -14.10
C SER A 182 -9.88 -1.76 -14.09
N GLU A 183 -10.77 -2.31 -14.93
CA GLU A 183 -12.16 -1.91 -14.99
C GLU A 183 -12.91 -2.22 -13.70
N LYS A 184 -12.66 -3.39 -13.07
CA LYS A 184 -13.26 -3.73 -11.78
C LYS A 184 -12.83 -2.78 -10.67
N MET A 185 -11.53 -2.49 -10.56
CA MET A 185 -11.02 -1.51 -9.61
C MET A 185 -11.66 -0.14 -9.85
N ARG A 186 -11.73 0.31 -11.10
CA ARG A 186 -12.38 1.57 -11.46
C ARG A 186 -13.86 1.59 -11.11
N LYS A 187 -14.62 0.54 -11.44
CA LYS A 187 -16.06 0.46 -11.16
C LYS A 187 -16.37 0.44 -9.66
N GLY A 188 -15.52 -0.19 -8.86
CA GLY A 188 -15.62 -0.13 -7.39
C GLY A 188 -15.22 1.23 -6.81
N ALA A 189 -14.21 1.86 -7.40
CA ALA A 189 -13.63 3.14 -6.99
C ALA A 189 -14.43 4.38 -7.41
N THR A 190 -15.31 4.28 -8.41
CA THR A 190 -15.92 5.45 -9.06
C THR A 190 -17.42 5.48 -8.80
N ARG A 191 -17.86 6.13 -7.71
CA ARG A 191 -19.29 6.35 -7.41
C ARG A 191 -19.78 7.79 -7.63
N ARG A 192 -18.89 8.79 -7.69
CA ARG A 192 -19.21 10.15 -8.18
C ARG A 192 -17.93 10.98 -8.38
N GLY A 193 -17.75 11.50 -9.59
CA GLY A 193 -16.62 12.35 -9.99
C GLY A 193 -16.86 13.85 -9.80
N GLU A 194 -17.66 14.30 -8.83
CA GLU A 194 -18.06 15.72 -8.75
C GLU A 194 -17.95 16.39 -7.37
N CYS A 195 -17.34 15.78 -6.34
CA CYS A 195 -17.33 16.42 -5.01
C CYS A 195 -15.99 16.43 -4.25
N LEU A 196 -14.87 16.18 -4.92
CA LEU A 196 -13.54 16.30 -4.31
C LEU A 196 -12.54 16.94 -5.29
N LYS A 197 -12.77 18.22 -5.60
CA LYS A 197 -11.74 19.18 -5.99
C LYS A 197 -11.90 20.41 -5.11
#